data_AF-A0A2V9CBX3-F1
#
_entry.id   AF-A0A2V9CBX3-F1
#
_cell.length_a   1.000
_cell.length_b   1.000
_cell.length_c   1.000
_cell.angle_alpha   90.00
_cell.angle_beta   90.00
_cell.angle_gamma   90.00
#
_symmetry.space_group_name_H-M   'P 1'
#
loop_
_entity.id
_entity.type
_entity.pdbx_description
1 polymer ?
#
loop_
_entity_poly.entity_id
_entity_poly.type
_entity_poly.pdbx_seq_one_letter_code
_entity_poly.pdbx_strand_id
1 'polypeptide(L)'
;KPGTYTVEISAKHGDEDVGRDTLMFQRMDGVAENFRTEQNRDLLEKLASQTGGRYWQPQELSKLANEIPYSEAGITIRDAKDLWNMPVIFLLILLLPSSEWLLRRKWGLV
;
A
#
# COMPACT_ATOMS: atom_id res chain seq x y z
N LYS A 1 7.80 -26.15 -34.38
CA LYS A 1 8.99 -25.29 -34.65
C LYS A 1 8.51 -23.84 -34.59
N PRO A 2 9.37 -22.85 -34.30
CA PRO A 2 9.00 -21.45 -34.45
C PRO A 2 8.77 -21.17 -35.93
N GLY A 3 7.76 -20.38 -36.26
CA GLY A 3 7.47 -20.05 -37.65
C GLY A 3 6.05 -19.57 -37.88
N THR A 4 5.81 -19.10 -39.10
CA THR A 4 4.47 -18.71 -39.56
C THR A 4 3.74 -19.97 -40.01
N TYR A 5 2.55 -20.17 -39.45
CA TYR A 5 1.68 -21.29 -39.77
C TYR A 5 0.41 -20.77 -40.43
N THR A 6 0.04 -21.40 -41.53
CA THR A 6 -1.24 -21.15 -42.19
C THR A 6 -2.20 -22.24 -41.79
N VAL A 7 -3.36 -21.87 -41.26
CA VAL A 7 -4.47 -22.78 -40.99
C VAL A 7 -5.57 -22.49 -41.97
N GLU A 8 -6.10 -23.56 -42.53
CA GLU A 8 -7.27 -23.50 -43.36
C GLU A 8 -8.41 -24.18 -42.62
N ILE A 9 -9.46 -23.42 -42.36
CA ILE A 9 -10.65 -23.86 -41.66
C ILE A 9 -11.74 -24.05 -42.71
N SER A 10 -12.31 -25.24 -42.78
CA SER A 10 -13.49 -25.51 -43.60
C SER A 10 -14.67 -25.80 -42.68
N ALA A 11 -15.80 -25.16 -42.95
CA ALA A 11 -17.06 -25.39 -42.26
C ALA A 11 -17.97 -26.17 -43.20
N LYS A 12 -18.36 -27.39 -42.80
CA LYS A 12 -19.29 -28.23 -43.56
C LYS A 12 -20.62 -28.37 -42.83
N HIS A 13 -21.71 -28.40 -43.57
CA HIS A 13 -23.04 -28.75 -43.07
C HIS A 13 -23.55 -29.96 -43.87
N GLY A 14 -23.49 -31.14 -43.23
CA GLY A 14 -23.70 -32.41 -43.94
C GLY A 14 -22.57 -32.66 -44.94
N ASP A 15 -22.93 -32.89 -46.21
CA ASP A 15 -21.99 -33.10 -47.32
C ASP A 15 -21.66 -31.81 -48.08
N GLU A 16 -22.26 -30.68 -47.69
CA GLU A 16 -22.10 -29.39 -48.35
C GLU A 16 -21.06 -28.53 -47.62
N ASP A 17 -20.12 -27.95 -48.38
CA ASP A 17 -19.08 -27.04 -47.86
C ASP A 17 -19.65 -25.62 -47.78
N VAL A 18 -19.83 -25.13 -46.55
CA VAL A 18 -20.54 -23.87 -46.23
C VAL A 18 -19.58 -22.68 -46.23
N GLY A 19 -18.28 -22.91 -46.10
CA GLY A 19 -17.31 -21.83 -46.16
C GLY A 19 -15.92 -22.27 -45.75
N ARG A 20 -14.93 -21.59 -46.32
CA ARG A 20 -13.52 -21.81 -46.03
C ARG A 20 -12.86 -20.49 -45.67
N ASP A 21 -12.12 -20.49 -44.59
CA ASP A 21 -11.33 -19.34 -44.16
C ASP A 21 -9.87 -19.76 -43.96
N THR A 22 -8.94 -18.87 -44.31
CA THR A 22 -7.52 -19.11 -44.16
C THR A 22 -6.92 -18.04 -43.28
N LEU A 23 -6.37 -18.47 -42.15
CA LEU A 23 -5.78 -17.58 -41.17
C LEU A 23 -4.33 -17.95 -40.90
N MET A 24 -3.48 -16.93 -40.93
CA MET A 24 -2.05 -17.05 -40.68
C MET A 24 -1.79 -16.65 -39.24
N PHE A 25 -1.15 -17.53 -38.48
CA PHE A 25 -0.71 -17.22 -37.12
C PHE A 25 0.78 -17.53 -36.98
N GLN A 26 1.49 -16.68 -36.27
CA GLN A 26 2.91 -16.87 -36.01
C GLN A 26 3.09 -17.60 -34.68
N ARG A 27 3.66 -18.79 -34.72
CA ARG A 27 4.08 -19.50 -33.51
C ARG A 27 5.47 -19.02 -33.13
N MET A 28 5.52 -18.16 -32.11
CA MET A 28 6.76 -17.82 -31.44
C MET A 28 6.97 -18.84 -30.32
N ASP A 29 8.04 -19.64 -30.38
CA ASP A 29 8.46 -20.40 -29.20
C ASP A 29 9.03 -19.38 -28.22
N GLY A 30 8.43 -19.29 -27.03
CA GLY A 30 8.81 -18.29 -26.02
C GLY A 30 7.91 -17.05 -26.04
N VAL A 31 6.62 -17.22 -25.69
CA VAL A 31 6.00 -16.17 -24.88
C VAL A 31 6.91 -16.06 -23.67
N ALA A 32 7.59 -14.93 -23.60
CA ALA A 32 8.53 -14.55 -22.58
C ALA A 32 7.80 -14.34 -21.24
N GLU A 33 7.08 -15.34 -20.73
CA GLU A 33 6.50 -15.31 -19.37
C GLU A 33 7.59 -15.13 -18.31
N ASN A 34 8.86 -15.33 -18.68
CA ASN A 34 10.00 -15.21 -17.78
C ASN A 34 11.17 -14.38 -18.34
N PHE A 35 10.90 -13.29 -19.09
CA PHE A 35 11.95 -12.30 -19.35
C PHE A 35 12.16 -11.44 -18.09
N ARG A 36 13.38 -11.49 -17.54
CA ARG A 36 13.82 -10.74 -16.35
C ARG A 36 13.21 -11.20 -15.01
N THR A 37 13.28 -12.50 -14.74
CA THR A 37 13.05 -13.03 -13.38
C THR A 37 14.10 -12.56 -12.37
N GLU A 38 15.21 -12.00 -12.86
CA GLU A 38 16.27 -11.43 -12.05
C GLU A 38 16.00 -9.97 -11.71
N GLN A 39 16.36 -9.57 -10.50
CA GLN A 39 16.26 -8.20 -10.03
C GLN A 39 17.06 -7.26 -10.95
N ASN A 40 16.38 -6.33 -11.61
CA ASN A 40 17.04 -5.30 -12.43
C ASN A 40 17.66 -4.22 -11.54
N ARG A 41 18.87 -4.49 -11.05
CA ARG A 41 19.61 -3.60 -10.13
C ARG A 41 19.84 -2.22 -10.73
N ASP A 42 20.24 -2.15 -12.00
CA ASP A 42 20.51 -0.88 -12.69
C ASP A 42 19.27 0.02 -12.73
N LEU A 43 18.09 -0.55 -12.97
CA LEU A 43 16.83 0.19 -12.96
C LEU A 43 16.49 0.69 -11.55
N LEU A 44 16.64 -0.16 -10.54
CA LEU A 44 16.31 0.17 -9.15
C LEU A 44 17.26 1.24 -8.58
N GLU A 45 18.54 1.18 -8.92
CA GLU A 45 19.53 2.17 -8.52
C GLU A 45 19.28 3.54 -9.20
N LYS A 46 18.93 3.53 -10.49
CA LYS A 46 18.50 4.75 -11.19
C LYS A 46 17.23 5.33 -10.59
N LEU A 47 16.25 4.51 -10.24
CA LEU A 47 15.01 4.97 -9.63
C LEU A 47 15.25 5.57 -8.24
N ALA A 48 16.07 4.91 -7.42
CA ALA A 48 16.43 5.42 -6.09
C ALA A 48 17.14 6.78 -6.20
N SER A 49 18.16 6.90 -7.04
CA SER A 49 18.89 8.16 -7.23
C SER A 49 18.01 9.30 -7.78
N GLN A 50 17.07 9.01 -8.69
CA GLN A 50 16.15 10.02 -9.22
C GLN A 50 15.09 10.48 -8.20
N THR A 51 14.69 9.63 -7.26
CA THR A 51 13.68 9.94 -6.24
C THR A 51 14.28 10.51 -4.96
N GLY A 52 15.61 10.70 -4.91
CA GLY A 52 16.32 11.12 -3.70
C GLY A 52 16.45 10.02 -2.63
N GLY A 53 16.12 8.78 -2.99
CA GLY A 53 16.30 7.60 -2.15
C GLY A 53 17.66 6.92 -2.37
N ARG A 54 17.90 5.84 -1.62
CA ARG A 54 19.11 5.01 -1.73
C ARG A 54 18.74 3.58 -2.06
N TYR A 55 19.49 2.95 -2.96
CA TYR A 55 19.36 1.52 -3.23
C TYR A 55 20.07 0.72 -2.14
N TRP A 56 19.42 -0.33 -1.64
CA TRP A 56 19.91 -1.16 -0.54
C TRP A 56 20.12 -2.60 -1.00
N GLN A 57 21.31 -3.15 -0.74
CA GLN A 57 21.56 -4.57 -0.95
C GLN A 57 21.10 -5.39 0.28
N PRO A 58 20.73 -6.68 0.11
CA PRO A 58 20.30 -7.52 1.23
C PRO A 58 21.30 -7.57 2.40
N GLN A 59 22.61 -7.47 2.10
CA GLN A 59 23.67 -7.47 3.11
C GLN A 59 23.73 -6.17 3.92
N GLU A 60 23.19 -5.08 3.39
CA GLU A 60 23.20 -3.74 3.98
C GLU A 60 21.89 -3.42 4.72
N LEU A 61 20.89 -4.30 4.63
CA LEU A 61 19.56 -4.11 5.20
C LEU A 61 19.58 -3.92 6.73
N SER A 62 20.60 -4.46 7.42
CA SER A 62 20.80 -4.24 8.86
C SER A 62 21.13 -2.79 9.21
N LYS A 63 21.70 -2.01 8.28
CA LYS A 63 22.03 -0.59 8.45
C LYS A 63 20.86 0.32 8.09
N LEU A 64 19.86 -0.17 7.34
CA LEU A 64 18.67 0.58 6.95
C LEU A 64 17.95 1.16 8.18
N ALA A 65 17.80 0.37 9.25
CA ALA A 65 17.15 0.84 10.48
C ALA A 65 17.83 2.05 11.12
N ASN A 66 19.16 2.20 10.94
CA ASN A 66 19.93 3.34 11.45
C ASN A 66 19.91 4.54 10.49
N GLU A 67 19.68 4.31 9.20
CA GLU A 67 19.60 5.35 8.16
C GLU A 67 18.16 5.83 7.90
N ILE A 68 17.14 5.25 8.53
CA ILE A 68 15.80 5.86 8.59
C ILE A 68 15.93 7.05 9.55
N PRO A 69 16.00 8.30 9.05
CA PRO A 69 15.87 9.42 9.97
C PRO A 69 14.53 9.26 10.67
N TYR A 70 14.49 9.52 11.97
CA TYR A 70 13.27 9.96 12.65
C TYR A 70 12.89 11.33 12.07
N SER A 71 12.60 11.37 10.78
CA SER A 71 11.91 12.47 10.17
C SER A 71 10.46 12.20 10.48
N GLU A 72 9.95 12.92 11.46
CA GLU A 72 8.54 13.32 11.52
C GLU A 72 8.24 14.12 10.25
N ALA A 73 8.35 13.49 9.08
CA ALA A 73 8.15 14.10 7.78
C ALA A 73 6.66 14.37 7.66
N GLY A 74 6.22 15.51 8.21
CA GLY A 74 4.99 16.21 7.84
C GLY A 74 3.68 15.44 7.96
N ILE A 75 3.65 14.27 8.61
CA ILE A 75 2.39 13.75 9.12
C ILE A 75 2.15 14.51 10.42
N THR A 76 1.38 15.61 10.31
CA THR A 76 0.63 16.14 11.44
C THR A 76 -0.29 15.01 11.90
N ILE A 77 0.24 14.12 12.74
CA ILE A 77 -0.55 13.15 13.45
C ILE A 77 -1.42 14.02 14.35
N ARG A 78 -2.69 14.14 13.98
CA ARG A 78 -3.68 14.75 14.85
C ARG A 78 -3.86 13.79 16.02
N ASP A 79 -2.97 13.91 16.99
CA ASP A 79 -3.13 13.26 18.29
C ASP A 79 -4.35 13.89 18.94
N ALA A 80 -5.50 13.25 18.74
CA ALA A 80 -6.70 13.52 19.49
C ALA A 80 -6.45 13.03 20.93
N LYS A 81 -5.77 13.87 21.72
CA LYS A 81 -5.67 13.66 23.15
C LYS A 81 -7.09 13.69 23.70
N ASP A 82 -7.53 12.59 24.31
CA ASP A 82 -8.84 12.56 24.94
C ASP A 82 -8.77 13.40 26.22
N LEU A 83 -9.44 14.56 26.21
CA LEU A 83 -9.52 15.44 27.37
C LEU A 83 -10.21 14.72 28.55
N TRP A 84 -11.13 13.79 28.29
CA TRP A 84 -11.87 13.07 29.33
C TRP A 84 -10.98 12.19 30.21
N ASN A 85 -9.90 11.68 29.66
CA ASN A 85 -8.97 10.83 30.41
C ASN A 85 -7.90 11.65 31.16
N MET A 86 -8.08 12.97 31.30
CA MET A 86 -7.19 13.80 32.10
C MET A 86 -7.66 13.84 33.57
N PRO A 87 -6.78 13.57 34.55
CA PRO A 87 -7.13 13.61 35.98
C PRO A 87 -7.74 14.95 36.44
N VAL A 88 -7.45 16.04 35.75
CA VAL A 88 -8.01 17.36 36.05
C VAL A 88 -9.53 17.41 35.92
N ILE A 89 -10.13 16.73 34.93
CA ILE A 89 -11.58 16.72 34.73
C ILE A 89 -12.27 15.98 35.87
N PHE A 90 -11.69 14.86 36.31
CA PHE A 90 -12.15 14.12 37.48
C PHE A 90 -12.14 15.00 38.74
N LEU A 91 -11.05 15.73 38.99
CA LEU A 91 -10.96 16.66 40.12
C LEU A 91 -11.99 17.79 40.04
N LEU A 92 -12.24 18.35 38.85
CA LEU A 92 -13.26 19.39 38.66
C LEU A 92 -14.66 18.87 38.98
N ILE A 93 -15.01 17.68 38.49
CA ILE A 93 -16.32 17.04 38.75
C ILE A 93 -16.52 16.78 40.25
N LEU A 94 -15.47 16.44 40.99
CA LEU A 94 -15.57 16.29 42.45
C LEU A 94 -15.63 17.63 43.18
N LEU A 95 -14.81 18.60 42.79
CA LEU A 95 -14.68 19.88 43.50
C LEU A 95 -15.90 20.79 43.32
N LEU A 96 -16.53 20.81 42.15
CA LEU A 96 -17.73 21.63 41.89
C LEU A 96 -18.87 21.35 42.90
N PRO A 97 -19.39 20.11 43.01
CA PRO A 97 -20.45 19.79 43.98
C PRO A 97 -19.94 19.81 45.42
N SER A 98 -18.68 19.43 45.68
CA SER A 98 -18.12 19.50 47.03
C SER A 98 -18.01 20.95 47.53
N SER A 99 -17.59 21.86 46.66
CA SER A 99 -17.52 23.29 46.96
C SER A 99 -18.91 23.88 47.18
N GLU A 100 -19.88 23.54 46.32
CA GLU A 100 -21.26 23.95 46.50
C GLU A 100 -21.83 23.45 47.84
N TRP A 101 -21.61 22.19 48.18
CA TRP A 101 -22.04 21.62 49.45
C TRP A 101 -21.38 22.32 50.64
N LEU A 102 -20.07 22.60 50.57
CA LEU A 102 -19.34 23.34 51.61
C LEU A 102 -19.86 24.77 51.77
N LEU A 103 -20.20 25.45 50.68
CA LEU A 103 -20.82 26.78 50.73
C LEU A 103 -22.23 26.71 51.34
N ARG A 104 -23.06 25.75 50.93
CA ARG A 104 -24.40 25.52 51.49
C ARG A 104 -24.34 25.20 53.00
N ARG A 105 -23.37 24.39 53.42
CA ARG A 105 -23.07 24.07 54.82
C ARG A 105 -22.66 25.32 55.60
N LYS A 106 -21.79 26.17 55.04
CA LYS A 106 -21.35 27.42 55.69
C LYS A 106 -22.45 28.47 55.83
N TRP A 107 -23.43 28.46 54.92
CA TRP A 107 -24.58 29.37 54.96
C TRP A 107 -25.80 28.79 55.69
N GLY A 108 -25.69 27.59 56.28
CA GLY A 108 -26.75 26.99 57.11
C GLY A 108 -27.99 26.54 56.34
N LEU A 109 -27.86 26.32 55.02
CA LEU A 109 -28.95 25.84 54.16
C LEU A 109 -29.14 24.31 54.24
N VAL A 110 -28.26 23.61 54.96
CA VAL A 110 -28.24 22.16 55.21
C VAL A 110 -27.86 21.91 56.66
#